data_AF-P45785-F1
#
_entry.id   AF-P45785-F1
#
_cell.length_a   1.000
_cell.length_b   1.000
_cell.length_c   1.000
_cell.angle_alpha   90.00
_cell.angle_beta   90.00
_cell.angle_gamma   90.00
#
_symmetry.space_group_name_H-M   'P 1'
#
loop_
_entity.id
_entity.type
_entity.pdbx_description
1 polymer ?
#
loop_
_entity_poly.entity_id
_entity_poly.type
_entity_poly.pdbx_seq_one_letter_code
_entity_poly.pdbx_strand_id
1 'polypeptide(L)'
;DPFMQALEQGLPAGVWTLAQVSQGRLDPEYRHHFYQATGWQEEVGLILPVRDGLTLMLFLGRLDKRSTLSRDELARLEGVFPLVHSLCRQQWQQSQPLLAQSTAQPDSTSLKSAVEQAMASVGGDRLTRRERQVAELLLQGLDTEAIAAALGIGNGTVKNHRKHLYGKLRLGSRAELFNLFLNHLITAPVGDIQTP
;
A
#
# COMPACT_ATOMS: atom_id res chain seq x y z
N ASP A 1 -5.91 -1.32 7.88
CA ASP A 1 -6.19 0.03 8.39
C ASP A 1 -7.62 0.41 7.99
N PRO A 2 -8.52 0.65 8.95
CA PRO A 2 -9.91 1.02 8.70
C PRO A 2 -10.09 2.31 7.89
N PHE A 3 -9.22 3.30 8.07
CA PHE A 3 -9.33 4.56 7.32
C PHE A 3 -8.96 4.36 5.85
N MET A 4 -7.94 3.54 5.56
CA MET A 4 -7.60 3.17 4.17
C MET A 4 -8.75 2.42 3.49
N GLN A 5 -9.34 1.44 4.19
CA GLN A 5 -10.50 0.69 3.67
C GLN A 5 -11.70 1.60 3.40
N ALA A 6 -11.99 2.54 4.29
CA ALA A 6 -13.07 3.49 4.09
C ALA A 6 -12.77 4.46 2.94
N LEU A 7 -11.52 4.89 2.77
CA LEU A 7 -11.14 5.73 1.64
C LEU A 7 -11.33 5.00 0.31
N GLU A 8 -10.98 3.71 0.23
CA GLU A 8 -11.26 2.86 -0.94
C GLU A 8 -12.78 2.71 -1.20
N GLN A 9 -13.60 2.80 -0.16
CA GLN A 9 -15.07 2.81 -0.25
C GLN A 9 -15.67 4.22 -0.52
N GLY A 10 -14.83 5.24 -0.74
CA GLY A 10 -15.29 6.59 -1.07
C GLY A 10 -15.60 7.48 0.13
N LEU A 11 -14.92 7.29 1.27
CA LEU A 11 -15.01 8.18 2.42
C LEU A 11 -14.78 9.64 2.00
N PRO A 12 -15.75 10.55 2.21
CA PRO A 12 -15.62 11.91 1.70
C PRO A 12 -14.67 12.76 2.56
N ALA A 13 -14.27 13.89 1.99
CA ALA A 13 -13.46 14.89 2.68
C ALA A 13 -14.11 15.32 3.99
N GLY A 14 -13.34 15.36 5.07
CA GLY A 14 -13.85 15.75 6.38
C GLY A 14 -13.00 15.25 7.54
N VAL A 15 -13.56 15.45 8.73
CA VAL A 15 -12.99 15.00 10.01
C VAL A 15 -13.74 13.75 10.44
N TRP A 16 -12.99 12.67 10.66
CA TRP A 16 -13.57 11.37 10.95
C TRP A 16 -12.90 10.74 12.17
N THR A 17 -13.71 10.32 13.13
CA THR A 17 -13.24 9.47 14.22
C THR A 17 -13.17 8.02 13.76
N LEU A 18 -12.27 7.24 14.35
CA LEU A 18 -12.20 5.81 14.05
C LEU A 18 -13.54 5.08 14.33
N ALA A 19 -14.29 5.52 15.33
CA ALA A 19 -15.62 4.97 15.63
C ALA A 19 -16.60 5.17 14.46
N GLN A 20 -16.59 6.34 13.82
CA GLN A 20 -17.44 6.62 12.64
C GLN A 20 -17.00 5.79 11.43
N VAL A 21 -15.69 5.69 11.19
CA VAL A 21 -15.12 4.97 10.03
C VAL A 21 -15.31 3.47 10.14
N SER A 22 -15.07 2.90 11.32
CA SER A 22 -15.21 1.47 11.54
C SER A 22 -16.65 0.99 11.64
N GLN A 23 -17.61 1.89 11.89
CA GLN A 23 -19.01 1.56 12.16
C GLN A 23 -19.16 0.46 13.24
N GLY A 24 -18.23 0.41 14.20
CA GLY A 24 -18.17 -0.62 15.24
C GLY A 24 -17.58 -1.99 14.82
N ARG A 25 -17.15 -2.15 13.57
CA ARG A 25 -16.56 -3.39 13.02
C ARG A 25 -15.02 -3.34 13.01
N LEU A 26 -14.42 -2.82 14.08
CA LEU A 26 -12.98 -2.87 14.23
C LEU A 26 -12.52 -4.31 14.44
N ASP A 27 -11.60 -4.75 13.59
CA ASP A 27 -10.87 -5.98 13.81
C ASP A 27 -10.23 -5.95 15.22
N PRO A 28 -10.55 -6.93 16.09
CA PRO A 28 -9.93 -7.04 17.41
C PRO A 28 -8.41 -7.02 17.36
N GLU A 29 -7.81 -7.58 16.31
CA GLU A 29 -6.36 -7.60 16.13
C GLU A 29 -5.79 -6.21 15.85
N TYR A 30 -6.47 -5.42 15.00
CA TYR A 30 -6.07 -4.03 14.75
C TYR A 30 -6.10 -3.22 16.04
N ARG A 31 -7.19 -3.36 16.82
CA ARG A 31 -7.31 -2.68 18.11
C ARG A 31 -6.25 -3.12 19.09
N HIS A 32 -5.86 -4.40 19.12
CA HIS A 32 -4.85 -4.90 20.05
C HIS A 32 -3.43 -4.47 19.64
N HIS A 33 -3.02 -4.73 18.39
CA HIS A 33 -1.67 -4.47 17.93
C HIS A 33 -1.34 -2.98 17.84
N PHE A 34 -2.23 -2.17 17.26
CA PHE A 34 -1.92 -0.76 17.04
C PHE A 34 -1.95 0.03 18.36
N TYR A 35 -3.02 -0.13 19.16
CA TYR A 35 -3.23 0.66 20.37
C TYR A 35 -2.27 0.27 21.50
N GLN A 36 -1.98 -1.02 21.70
CA GLN A 36 -1.07 -1.43 22.77
C GLN A 36 0.39 -1.07 22.46
N ALA A 37 0.79 -1.15 21.20
CA ALA A 37 2.17 -0.82 20.81
C ALA A 37 2.43 0.70 20.80
N THR A 38 1.46 1.51 20.39
CA THR A 38 1.63 2.97 20.24
C THR A 38 1.18 3.77 21.46
N GLY A 39 0.28 3.20 22.28
CA GLY A 39 -0.37 3.90 23.38
C GLY A 39 -1.48 4.87 22.94
N TRP A 40 -1.81 4.92 21.64
CA TRP A 40 -2.88 5.76 21.12
C TRP A 40 -4.22 5.19 21.60
N GLN A 41 -5.21 6.02 21.94
CA GLN A 41 -6.55 5.56 22.36
C GLN A 41 -7.68 6.07 21.49
N GLU A 42 -7.49 7.22 20.84
CA GLU A 42 -8.49 7.79 19.96
C GLU A 42 -7.81 8.52 18.82
N GLU A 43 -8.21 8.12 17.62
CA GLU A 43 -7.70 8.65 16.36
C GLU A 43 -8.80 9.45 15.68
N VAL A 44 -8.43 10.68 15.34
CA VAL A 44 -9.16 11.49 14.37
C VAL A 44 -8.34 11.54 13.09
N GLY A 45 -8.94 11.10 12.00
CA GLY A 45 -8.39 11.24 10.66
C GLY A 45 -9.03 12.42 9.94
N LEU A 46 -8.21 13.31 9.41
CA LEU A 46 -8.63 14.33 8.45
C LEU A 46 -8.40 13.78 7.05
N ILE A 47 -9.49 13.63 6.29
CA ILE A 47 -9.48 13.16 4.91
C ILE A 47 -9.47 14.38 3.99
N LEU A 48 -8.36 14.60 3.30
CA LEU A 48 -8.06 15.83 2.59
C LEU A 48 -7.71 15.52 1.12
N PRO A 49 -8.70 15.34 0.24
CA PRO A 49 -8.46 15.19 -1.20
C PRO A 49 -7.79 16.47 -1.75
N VAL A 50 -6.54 16.39 -2.19
CA VAL A 50 -5.77 17.58 -2.59
C VAL A 50 -5.78 17.82 -4.11
N ARG A 51 -5.83 16.74 -4.88
CA ARG A 51 -5.96 16.72 -6.35
C ARG A 51 -6.39 15.33 -6.82
N ASP A 52 -6.70 15.18 -8.11
CA ASP A 52 -7.10 13.89 -8.67
C ASP A 52 -6.07 12.80 -8.41
N GLY A 53 -6.53 11.69 -7.83
CA GLY A 53 -5.69 10.55 -7.46
C GLY A 53 -4.77 10.76 -6.24
N LEU A 54 -4.86 11.88 -5.52
CA LEU A 54 -4.08 12.12 -4.31
C LEU A 54 -4.95 12.67 -3.17
N THR A 55 -5.09 11.86 -2.12
CA THR A 55 -5.73 12.24 -0.86
C THR A 55 -4.69 12.19 0.25
N LEU A 56 -4.58 13.29 1.00
CA LEU A 56 -3.79 13.31 2.24
C LEU A 56 -4.67 12.83 3.40
N MET A 57 -4.07 12.03 4.27
CA MET A 57 -4.70 11.56 5.50
C MET A 57 -3.84 12.02 6.67
N LEU A 58 -4.38 12.92 7.48
CA LEU A 58 -3.69 13.44 8.67
C LEU A 58 -4.32 12.81 9.90
N PHE A 59 -3.52 12.05 10.65
CA PHE A 59 -3.97 11.40 11.88
C PHE A 59 -3.56 12.20 13.10
N LEU A 60 -4.53 12.45 13.98
CA LEU A 60 -4.36 13.09 15.27
C LEU A 60 -4.71 12.06 16.36
N GLY A 61 -3.71 11.67 17.15
CA GLY A 61 -3.86 10.74 18.27
C GLY A 61 -3.57 11.42 19.60
N ARG A 62 -4.30 11.03 20.64
CA ARG A 62 -3.98 11.41 22.04
C ARG A 62 -3.15 10.30 22.69
N LEU A 63 -2.04 10.70 23.33
CA LEU A 63 -1.17 9.78 24.10
C LEU A 63 -1.70 9.50 25.51
N ASP A 64 -2.54 10.37 26.06
CA ASP A 64 -3.05 10.22 27.42
C ASP A 64 -4.28 9.30 27.46
N LYS A 65 -4.23 8.31 28.35
CA LYS A 65 -5.15 7.15 28.42
C LYS A 65 -6.56 7.46 28.95
N ARG A 66 -6.89 8.72 29.22
CA ARG A 66 -8.09 9.07 30.00
C ARG A 66 -9.00 10.12 29.39
N SER A 67 -8.63 10.73 28.28
CA SER A 67 -9.40 11.82 27.69
C SER A 67 -9.96 11.39 26.35
N THR A 68 -11.25 11.07 26.33
CA THR A 68 -11.99 10.93 25.08
C THR A 68 -12.13 12.30 24.41
N LEU A 69 -12.24 12.31 23.08
CA LEU A 69 -12.45 13.48 22.25
C LEU A 69 -13.87 13.95 22.49
N SER A 70 -13.99 15.11 23.13
CA SER A 70 -15.26 15.76 23.35
C SER A 70 -15.88 16.19 22.03
N ARG A 71 -17.21 16.31 22.01
CA ARG A 71 -17.94 16.86 20.85
C ARG A 71 -17.47 18.27 20.49
N ASP A 72 -17.10 19.08 21.49
CA ASP A 72 -16.61 20.44 21.26
C ASP A 72 -15.22 20.46 20.61
N GLU A 73 -14.33 19.52 20.98
CA GLU A 73 -13.03 19.35 20.30
C GLU A 73 -13.23 18.92 18.85
N LEU A 74 -14.13 17.96 18.60
CA LEU A 74 -14.46 17.52 17.25
C LEU A 74 -15.04 18.66 16.41
N ALA A 75 -15.99 19.42 16.95
CA ALA A 75 -16.57 20.58 16.27
C ALA A 75 -15.53 21.66 15.95
N ARG A 76 -14.54 21.88 16.84
CA ARG A 76 -13.42 22.78 16.55
C ARG A 76 -12.55 22.28 15.40
N LEU A 77 -12.25 20.97 15.37
CA LEU A 77 -11.51 20.37 14.26
C LEU A 77 -12.28 20.48 12.94
N GLU A 78 -13.58 20.23 12.96
CA GLU A 78 -14.47 20.41 11.80
C GLU A 78 -14.51 21.87 11.34
N GLY A 79 -14.50 22.84 12.27
CA GLY A 79 -14.43 24.26 11.95
C GLY A 79 -13.10 24.70 11.31
N VAL A 80 -11.98 24.09 11.71
CA VAL A 80 -10.64 24.38 11.15
C VAL A 80 -10.37 23.60 9.86
N PHE A 81 -11.09 22.50 9.63
CA PHE A 81 -10.90 21.62 8.48
C PHE A 81 -10.87 22.36 7.12
N PRO A 82 -11.80 23.28 6.77
CA PRO A 82 -11.77 23.95 5.48
C PRO A 82 -10.49 24.75 5.24
N LEU A 83 -9.93 25.35 6.30
CA LEU A 83 -8.68 26.09 6.23
C LEU A 83 -7.50 25.14 5.95
N VAL A 84 -7.40 24.07 6.73
CA VAL A 84 -6.36 23.03 6.54
C VAL A 84 -6.46 22.42 5.15
N HIS A 85 -7.67 22.11 4.69
CA HIS A 85 -7.91 21.56 3.36
C HIS A 85 -7.48 22.51 2.26
N SER A 86 -7.79 23.80 2.39
CA SER A 86 -7.38 24.83 1.43
C SER A 86 -5.85 24.98 1.38
N LEU A 87 -5.17 25.00 2.54
CA LEU A 87 -3.71 25.06 2.62
C LEU A 87 -3.04 23.83 2.01
N CYS A 88 -3.55 22.63 2.33
CA CYS A 88 -3.06 21.38 1.73
C CYS A 88 -3.26 21.37 0.21
N ARG A 89 -4.43 21.81 -0.28
CA ARG A 89 -4.68 21.92 -1.73
C ARG A 89 -3.69 22.90 -2.36
N GLN A 90 -3.49 24.07 -1.78
CA GLN A 90 -2.56 25.08 -2.31
C GLN A 90 -1.12 24.55 -2.37
N GLN A 91 -0.65 23.93 -1.29
CA GLN A 91 0.71 23.42 -1.18
C GLN A 91 0.97 22.27 -2.16
N TRP A 92 0.06 21.30 -2.25
CA TRP A 92 0.22 20.10 -3.08
C TRP A 92 -0.31 20.24 -4.51
N GLN A 93 -0.99 21.34 -4.85
CA GLN A 93 -1.21 21.72 -6.24
C GLN A 93 0.11 22.14 -6.91
N GLN A 94 0.98 22.87 -6.18
CA GLN A 94 2.25 23.37 -6.72
C GLN A 94 3.40 22.37 -6.55
N SER A 95 3.38 21.60 -5.46
CA SER A 95 4.41 20.61 -5.19
C SER A 95 4.17 19.36 -6.03
N GLN A 96 4.99 19.13 -7.07
CA GLN A 96 5.17 17.79 -7.59
C GLN A 96 5.57 16.90 -6.40
N PRO A 97 4.77 15.89 -6.00
CA PRO A 97 5.10 15.08 -4.84
C PRO A 97 6.39 14.31 -5.13
N LEU A 98 7.48 14.75 -4.50
CA LEU A 98 8.81 14.16 -4.54
C LEU A 98 8.82 12.67 -4.18
N LEU A 99 7.78 12.15 -3.51
CA LEU A 99 7.82 10.83 -2.91
C LEU A 99 7.43 9.68 -3.85
N ALA A 100 6.88 9.92 -5.05
CA ALA A 100 6.59 8.80 -5.97
C ALA A 100 6.40 9.16 -7.44
N GLN A 101 6.46 10.44 -7.82
CA GLN A 101 6.23 10.80 -9.22
C GLN A 101 7.57 11.05 -9.89
N SER A 102 8.04 10.00 -10.58
CA SER A 102 8.86 10.13 -11.78
C SER A 102 8.42 11.39 -12.50
N THR A 103 9.37 12.31 -12.71
CA THR A 103 9.21 13.54 -13.49
C THR A 103 8.20 13.29 -14.59
N ALA A 104 7.16 14.12 -14.66
CA ALA A 104 6.07 14.06 -15.62
C ALA A 104 6.56 14.18 -17.08
N GLN A 105 7.31 13.19 -17.54
CA GLN A 105 7.30 12.74 -18.90
C GLN A 105 6.06 11.84 -19.03
N PRO A 106 5.37 11.83 -20.18
CA PRO A 106 4.13 11.08 -20.42
C PRO A 106 4.24 9.55 -20.28
N ASP A 107 5.37 9.05 -19.76
CA ASP A 107 5.71 7.65 -19.53
C ASP A 107 5.41 7.16 -18.11
N SER A 108 4.66 7.86 -17.25
CA SER A 108 4.28 7.27 -15.94
C SER A 108 3.36 6.04 -16.10
N THR A 109 2.55 6.02 -17.16
CA THR A 109 1.86 4.81 -17.65
C THR A 109 2.85 3.70 -18.02
N SER A 110 4.09 4.05 -18.38
CA SER A 110 5.16 3.11 -18.72
C SER A 110 5.77 2.42 -17.50
N LEU A 111 5.97 3.08 -16.35
CA LEU A 111 6.63 2.41 -15.22
C LEU A 111 5.73 1.37 -14.55
N LYS A 112 4.45 1.69 -14.28
CA LYS A 112 3.53 0.71 -13.70
C LYS A 112 3.38 -0.50 -14.63
N SER A 113 3.17 -0.25 -15.92
CA SER A 113 3.07 -1.31 -16.91
C SER A 113 4.38 -2.09 -17.06
N ALA A 114 5.54 -1.44 -17.00
CA ALA A 114 6.85 -2.10 -17.00
C ALA A 114 7.03 -2.98 -15.76
N VAL A 115 6.63 -2.52 -14.58
CA VAL A 115 6.65 -3.34 -13.35
C VAL A 115 5.72 -4.54 -13.50
N GLU A 116 4.49 -4.36 -13.98
CA GLU A 116 3.53 -5.45 -14.21
C GLU A 116 4.04 -6.46 -15.26
N GLN A 117 4.63 -5.98 -16.35
CA GLN A 117 5.23 -6.82 -17.40
C GLN A 117 6.46 -7.57 -16.88
N ALA A 118 7.34 -6.90 -16.15
CA ALA A 118 8.51 -7.52 -15.52
C ALA A 118 8.08 -8.58 -14.50
N MET A 119 7.00 -8.31 -13.74
CA MET A 119 6.45 -9.25 -12.77
C MET A 119 5.87 -10.49 -13.47
N ALA A 120 5.09 -10.29 -14.53
CA ALA A 120 4.48 -11.37 -15.33
C ALA A 120 5.50 -12.23 -16.09
N SER A 121 6.70 -11.69 -16.36
CA SER A 121 7.77 -12.36 -17.09
C SER A 121 8.96 -12.77 -16.21
N VAL A 122 8.89 -12.57 -14.89
CA VAL A 122 9.99 -12.88 -13.97
C VAL A 122 10.39 -14.36 -14.08
N GLY A 123 11.70 -14.59 -14.22
CA GLY A 123 12.27 -15.92 -14.41
C GLY A 123 12.01 -16.58 -15.77
N GLY A 124 11.28 -15.91 -16.68
CA GLY A 124 10.98 -16.37 -18.03
C GLY A 124 10.43 -17.81 -18.06
N ASP A 125 10.88 -18.59 -19.04
CA ASP A 125 10.47 -19.99 -19.23
C ASP A 125 11.09 -20.97 -18.23
N ARG A 126 12.05 -20.51 -17.39
CA ARG A 126 12.66 -21.38 -16.37
C ARG A 126 11.68 -21.72 -15.26
N LEU A 127 10.72 -20.83 -15.01
CA LEU A 127 9.69 -21.02 -13.99
C LEU A 127 8.40 -21.56 -14.61
N THR A 128 7.82 -22.54 -13.93
CA THR A 128 6.43 -22.93 -14.15
C THR A 128 5.49 -21.81 -13.70
N ARG A 129 4.24 -21.85 -14.17
CA ARG A 129 3.19 -20.90 -13.76
C ARG A 129 3.06 -20.76 -12.23
N ARG A 130 3.09 -21.87 -11.49
CA ARG A 130 2.97 -21.84 -10.02
C ARG A 130 4.22 -21.29 -9.32
N GLU A 131 5.41 -21.63 -9.80
CA GLU A 131 6.65 -21.06 -9.27
C GLU A 131 6.73 -19.55 -9.53
N ARG A 132 6.24 -19.08 -10.69
CA ARG A 132 6.18 -17.64 -10.99
C ARG A 132 5.25 -16.92 -10.03
N GLN A 133 4.03 -17.41 -9.83
CA GLN A 133 3.10 -16.84 -8.84
C GLN A 133 3.73 -16.75 -7.43
N VAL A 134 4.47 -17.77 -7.01
CA VAL A 134 5.19 -17.74 -5.73
C VAL A 134 6.31 -16.69 -5.75
N ALA A 135 7.05 -16.54 -6.84
CA ALA A 135 8.07 -15.50 -6.98
C ALA A 135 7.48 -14.09 -6.92
N GLU A 136 6.35 -13.84 -7.60
CA GLU A 136 5.64 -12.56 -7.59
C GLU A 136 5.21 -12.16 -6.17
N LEU A 137 4.63 -13.09 -5.41
CA LEU A 137 4.20 -12.82 -4.03
C LEU A 137 5.39 -12.67 -3.08
N LEU A 138 6.49 -13.41 -3.30
CA LEU A 138 7.74 -13.20 -2.56
C LEU A 138 8.36 -11.82 -2.84
N LEU A 139 8.24 -11.30 -4.05
CA LEU A 139 8.70 -9.94 -4.38
C LEU A 139 7.83 -8.86 -3.73
N GLN A 140 6.54 -9.14 -3.52
CA GLN A 140 5.59 -8.25 -2.83
C GLN A 140 5.74 -8.22 -1.29
N GLY A 141 6.71 -8.94 -0.70
CA GLY A 141 6.93 -8.90 0.74
C GLY A 141 6.22 -10.01 1.53
N LEU A 142 5.33 -10.79 0.91
CA LEU A 142 4.58 -11.85 1.62
C LEU A 142 5.48 -12.97 2.11
N ASP A 143 5.08 -13.58 3.23
CA ASP A 143 5.72 -14.75 3.81
C ASP A 143 5.06 -16.06 3.33
N THR A 144 5.49 -17.19 3.90
CA THR A 144 5.00 -18.52 3.45
C THR A 144 3.51 -18.72 3.74
N GLU A 145 3.01 -18.19 4.86
CA GLU A 145 1.62 -18.36 5.28
C GLU A 145 0.69 -17.47 4.46
N ALA A 146 1.08 -16.20 4.26
CA ALA A 146 0.35 -15.28 3.39
C ALA A 146 0.29 -15.78 1.94
N ILE A 147 1.38 -16.36 1.41
CA ILE A 147 1.39 -16.96 0.07
C ILE A 147 0.47 -18.18 -0.01
N ALA A 148 0.49 -19.04 1.01
CA ALA A 148 -0.35 -20.23 1.06
C ALA A 148 -1.84 -19.85 1.02
N ALA A 149 -2.23 -18.87 1.83
CA ALA A 149 -3.59 -18.31 1.84
C ALA A 149 -3.94 -17.68 0.48
N ALA A 150 -3.08 -16.83 -0.08
CA ALA A 150 -3.32 -16.14 -1.35
C ALA A 150 -3.50 -17.11 -2.54
N LEU A 151 -2.80 -18.26 -2.53
CA LEU A 151 -2.85 -19.24 -3.61
C LEU A 151 -3.78 -20.42 -3.34
N GLY A 152 -4.38 -20.51 -2.14
CA GLY A 152 -5.24 -21.63 -1.75
C GLY A 152 -4.50 -22.99 -1.70
N ILE A 153 -3.25 -23.00 -1.23
CA ILE A 153 -2.40 -24.19 -1.14
C ILE A 153 -1.78 -24.32 0.25
N GLY A 154 -1.25 -25.49 0.61
CA GLY A 154 -0.59 -25.69 1.91
C GLY A 154 0.80 -25.04 2.02
N ASN A 155 1.19 -24.64 3.23
CA ASN A 155 2.52 -24.09 3.54
C ASN A 155 3.68 -24.98 3.04
N GLY A 156 3.54 -26.30 3.13
CA GLY A 156 4.51 -27.25 2.60
C GLY A 156 4.67 -27.16 1.07
N THR A 157 3.57 -26.96 0.35
CA THR A 157 3.56 -26.77 -1.11
C THR A 157 4.24 -25.46 -1.49
N VAL A 158 4.01 -24.38 -0.76
CA VAL A 158 4.72 -23.10 -0.96
C VAL A 158 6.23 -23.27 -0.76
N LYS A 159 6.66 -23.94 0.32
CA LYS A 159 8.08 -24.23 0.58
C LYS A 159 8.72 -25.05 -0.56
N ASN A 160 7.99 -26.02 -1.09
CA ASN A 160 8.45 -26.80 -2.24
C ASN A 160 8.61 -25.93 -3.49
N HIS A 161 7.58 -25.15 -3.86
CA HIS A 161 7.69 -24.20 -4.98
C HIS A 161 8.84 -23.21 -4.80
N ARG A 162 9.04 -22.69 -3.59
CA ARG A 162 10.18 -21.81 -3.26
C ARG A 162 11.51 -22.52 -3.46
N LYS A 163 11.67 -23.76 -2.98
CA LYS A 163 12.90 -24.54 -3.19
C LYS A 163 13.17 -24.74 -4.68
N HIS A 164 12.15 -25.12 -5.46
CA HIS A 164 12.30 -25.38 -6.89
C HIS A 164 12.61 -24.10 -7.68
N LEU A 165 11.92 -22.99 -7.41
CA LEU A 165 12.17 -21.74 -8.11
C LEU A 165 13.57 -21.20 -7.80
N TYR A 166 14.03 -21.27 -6.54
CA TYR A 166 15.38 -20.86 -6.16
C TYR A 166 16.44 -21.72 -6.84
N GLY A 167 16.23 -23.05 -6.90
CA GLY A 167 17.11 -23.96 -7.63
C GLY A 167 17.15 -23.66 -9.14
N LYS A 168 15.99 -23.42 -9.76
CA LYS A 168 15.87 -23.10 -11.20
C LYS A 168 16.52 -21.78 -11.58
N LEU A 169 16.43 -20.78 -10.70
CA LEU A 169 17.05 -19.47 -10.89
C LEU A 169 18.48 -19.38 -10.34
N ARG A 170 18.96 -20.43 -9.64
CA ARG A 170 20.26 -20.48 -8.96
C ARG A 170 20.45 -19.35 -7.94
N LEU A 171 19.43 -19.13 -7.13
CA LEU A 171 19.41 -18.12 -6.08
C LEU A 171 19.51 -18.80 -4.71
N GLY A 172 20.25 -18.19 -3.79
CA GLY A 172 20.37 -18.58 -2.39
C GLY A 172 19.47 -17.77 -1.45
N SER A 173 19.01 -16.57 -1.85
CA SER A 173 18.26 -15.68 -0.96
C SER A 173 17.13 -14.88 -1.62
N ARG A 174 16.21 -14.37 -0.79
CA ARG A 174 15.14 -13.45 -1.23
C ARG A 174 15.70 -12.15 -1.78
N ALA A 175 16.80 -11.66 -1.22
CA ALA A 175 17.49 -10.47 -1.70
C ALA A 175 18.01 -10.67 -3.13
N GLU A 176 18.54 -11.86 -3.45
CA GLU A 176 18.97 -12.18 -4.82
C GLU A 176 17.80 -12.30 -5.79
N LEU A 177 16.66 -12.85 -5.36
CA LEU A 177 15.43 -12.81 -6.17
C LEU A 177 15.00 -11.38 -6.47
N PHE A 178 15.05 -10.50 -5.48
CA PHE A 178 14.74 -9.07 -5.65
C PHE A 178 15.71 -8.39 -6.60
N ASN A 179 17.02 -8.62 -6.46
CA ASN A 179 18.04 -8.10 -7.38
C ASN A 179 17.86 -8.63 -8.80
N LEU A 180 17.53 -9.92 -8.96
CA LEU A 180 17.20 -10.49 -10.27
C LEU A 180 16.00 -9.78 -10.88
N PHE A 181 14.95 -9.54 -10.10
CA PHE A 181 13.77 -8.82 -10.55
C PHE A 181 14.07 -7.37 -10.93
N LEU A 182 14.86 -6.63 -10.15
CA LEU A 182 15.26 -5.27 -10.49
C LEU A 182 16.05 -5.22 -11.80
N ASN A 183 17.03 -6.12 -11.97
CA ASN A 183 17.77 -6.23 -13.23
C ASN A 183 16.84 -6.58 -14.39
N HIS A 184 15.90 -7.49 -14.17
CA HIS A 184 14.89 -7.85 -15.16
C HIS A 184 14.00 -6.65 -15.53
N LEU A 185 13.53 -5.88 -14.55
CA LEU A 185 12.73 -4.67 -14.77
C LEU A 185 13.49 -3.61 -15.59
N ILE A 186 14.77 -3.39 -15.28
CA ILE A 186 15.60 -2.37 -15.94
C ILE A 186 15.96 -2.81 -17.38
N THR A 187 16.12 -4.11 -17.61
CA THR A 187 16.53 -4.67 -18.92
C THR A 187 15.37 -5.18 -19.76
N ALA A 188 14.15 -5.25 -19.21
CA ALA A 188 12.98 -5.70 -19.93
C ALA A 188 12.76 -4.77 -21.14
N PRO A 189 12.59 -5.32 -22.35
CA PRO A 189 12.23 -4.50 -23.50
C PRO A 189 10.91 -3.82 -23.18
N VAL A 190 10.89 -2.48 -23.19
CA VAL A 190 9.67 -1.68 -23.14
C VAL A 190 8.85 -2.14 -24.34
N GLY A 191 7.82 -2.96 -24.08
CA GLY A 191 7.05 -3.61 -25.14
C GLY A 191 6.55 -2.56 -26.12
N ASP A 192 6.83 -2.80 -27.42
CA ASP A 192 6.43 -1.96 -28.54
C ASP A 192 5.09 -1.30 -28.28
N ILE A 193 5.13 -0.01 -27.96
CA ILE A 193 3.94 0.83 -27.91
C ILE A 193 3.48 0.90 -29.35
N GLN A 194 2.54 0.01 -29.71
CA GLN A 194 1.84 0.03 -30.98
C GLN A 194 1.25 1.41 -31.15
N THR A 195 1.93 2.24 -31.94
CA THR A 195 1.41 3.51 -32.40
C THR A 195 0.40 3.15 -33.50
N PRO A 196 -0.86 3.59 -33.39
CA PRO A 196 -1.87 3.32 -34.40
C PRO A 196 -1.52 3.94 -35.77
#